data_AF-A0A1D3TZ83-F1
#
_entry.id   AF-A0A1D3TZ83-F1
#
_cell.length_a   1.000
_cell.length_b   1.000
_cell.length_c   1.000
_cell.angle_alpha   90.00
_cell.angle_beta   90.00
_cell.angle_gamma   90.00
#
_symmetry.space_group_name_H-M   'P 1'
#
loop_
_entity.id
_entity.type
_entity.pdbx_description
1 polymer ?
#
loop_
_entity_poly.entity_id
_entity_poly.type
_entity_poly.pdbx_seq_one_letter_code
_entity_poly.pdbx_strand_id
1 'polypeptide(L)'
;MGTVSKEKAAYLWNELTEYEKHTKMTATERAALHEWVLEGYSVHENGSMASTESGEPCDFLDVYRYEEALRQDLKKLSTREQENYLARLRNEDTIDNLREDFNELFFKAEIYEQVLQIYGLLEEAKIKIKNAKEGSRERAKQFDEWLAAHPDAELPFN
;
A
#
# COMPACT_ATOMS: atom_id res chain seq x y z
N MET A 1 13.80 -23.98 -19.72
CA MET A 1 12.54 -23.44 -20.25
C MET A 1 11.78 -24.58 -20.90
N GLY A 2 10.62 -24.97 -20.34
CA GLY A 2 9.81 -26.05 -20.90
C GLY A 2 9.13 -25.58 -22.19
N THR A 3 9.13 -26.41 -23.23
CA THR A 3 8.44 -26.08 -24.47
C THR A 3 6.93 -26.04 -24.23
N VAL A 4 6.32 -24.86 -24.40
CA VAL A 4 4.85 -24.69 -24.38
C VAL A 4 4.24 -25.64 -25.42
N SER A 5 3.26 -26.44 -25.02
CA SER A 5 2.59 -27.35 -25.97
C SER A 5 1.87 -26.53 -27.05
N LYS A 6 1.78 -27.06 -28.28
CA LYS A 6 1.11 -26.37 -29.38
C LYS A 6 -0.35 -26.01 -29.05
N GLU A 7 -1.01 -26.87 -28.28
CA GLU A 7 -2.38 -26.67 -27.80
C GLU A 7 -2.46 -25.49 -26.82
N LYS A 8 -1.54 -25.42 -25.85
CA LYS A 8 -1.47 -24.29 -24.92
C LYS A 8 -1.15 -22.99 -25.64
N ALA A 9 -0.20 -23.00 -26.59
CA ALA A 9 0.14 -21.81 -27.37
C ALA A 9 -1.06 -21.30 -28.19
N ALA A 10 -1.83 -22.20 -28.83
CA ALA A 10 -3.03 -21.83 -29.56
C ALA A 10 -4.12 -21.25 -28.65
N TYR A 11 -4.30 -21.83 -27.46
CA TYR A 11 -5.23 -21.31 -26.44
C TYR A 11 -4.86 -19.88 -26.03
N LEU A 12 -3.60 -19.65 -25.63
CA LEU A 12 -3.14 -18.34 -25.19
C LEU A 12 -3.22 -17.28 -26.30
N TRP A 13 -2.98 -17.68 -27.55
CA TRP A 13 -3.08 -16.76 -28.68
C TRP A 13 -4.52 -16.34 -28.99
N ASN A 14 -5.48 -17.27 -28.84
CA ASN A 14 -6.90 -16.94 -28.94
C ASN A 14 -7.34 -16.02 -27.80
N GLU A 15 -6.90 -16.32 -26.57
CA GLU A 15 -7.18 -15.50 -25.39
C GLU A 15 -6.66 -14.06 -25.57
N LEU A 16 -5.40 -13.90 -26.01
CA LEU A 16 -4.83 -12.60 -26.33
C LEU A 16 -5.66 -11.85 -27.40
N THR A 17 -6.05 -12.54 -28.47
CA THR A 17 -6.83 -11.94 -29.56
C THR A 17 -8.18 -11.42 -29.08
N GLU A 18 -8.86 -12.16 -28.20
CA GLU A 18 -10.11 -11.70 -27.59
C GLU A 18 -9.89 -10.55 -26.60
N TYR A 19 -8.82 -10.61 -25.82
CA TYR A 19 -8.45 -9.56 -24.87
C TYR A 19 -8.19 -8.22 -25.58
N GLU A 20 -7.43 -8.24 -26.68
CA GLU A 20 -7.10 -7.05 -27.47
C GLU A 20 -8.32 -6.35 -28.09
N LYS A 21 -9.42 -7.08 -28.34
CA LYS A 21 -10.66 -6.49 -28.89
C LYS A 21 -11.39 -5.64 -27.88
N HIS A 22 -11.33 -6.02 -26.61
CA HIS A 22 -12.11 -5.41 -25.54
C HIS A 22 -11.28 -4.43 -24.69
N THR A 23 -9.95 -4.55 -24.75
CA THR A 23 -9.04 -3.77 -23.91
C THR A 23 -8.30 -2.70 -24.71
N LYS A 24 -8.46 -1.44 -24.30
CA LYS A 24 -7.69 -0.32 -24.89
C LYS A 24 -6.24 -0.39 -24.41
N MET A 25 -5.29 -0.36 -25.34
CA MET A 25 -3.85 -0.43 -25.05
C MET A 25 -3.03 0.51 -25.92
N THR A 26 -1.91 0.99 -25.37
CA THR A 26 -0.85 1.65 -26.13
C THR A 26 0.00 0.63 -26.91
N ALA A 27 0.85 1.11 -27.83
CA ALA A 27 1.74 0.23 -28.58
C ALA A 27 2.77 -0.48 -27.67
N THR A 28 3.24 0.19 -26.62
CA THR A 28 4.20 -0.37 -25.66
C THR A 28 3.53 -1.42 -24.77
N GLU A 29 2.32 -1.15 -24.28
CA GLU A 29 1.51 -2.11 -23.53
C GLU A 29 1.24 -3.37 -24.35
N ARG A 30 0.88 -3.20 -25.63
CA ARG A 30 0.66 -4.34 -26.53
C ARG A 30 1.92 -5.18 -26.71
N ALA A 31 3.08 -4.55 -26.92
CA ALA A 31 4.33 -5.28 -27.09
C ALA A 31 4.67 -6.11 -25.84
N ALA A 32 4.56 -5.51 -24.64
CA ALA A 32 4.82 -6.20 -23.39
C ALA A 32 3.85 -7.39 -23.15
N LEU A 33 2.56 -7.21 -23.46
CA LEU A 33 1.57 -8.29 -23.34
C LEU A 33 1.85 -9.44 -24.31
N HIS A 34 2.32 -9.14 -25.53
CA HIS A 34 2.71 -10.16 -26.50
C HIS A 34 3.93 -10.95 -26.02
N GLU A 35 4.95 -10.29 -25.48
CA GLU A 35 6.12 -10.96 -24.89
C GLU A 35 5.72 -11.88 -23.75
N TRP A 36 4.85 -11.41 -22.84
CA TRP A 36 4.29 -12.21 -21.74
C TRP A 36 3.57 -13.48 -22.23
N VAL A 37 2.72 -13.35 -23.24
CA VAL A 37 2.01 -14.50 -23.83
C VAL A 37 2.97 -15.45 -24.56
N LEU A 38 4.00 -14.93 -25.23
CA LEU A 38 5.04 -15.73 -25.89
C LEU A 38 5.88 -16.56 -24.88
N GLU A 39 6.06 -16.05 -23.66
CA GLU A 39 6.66 -16.81 -22.56
C GLU A 39 5.74 -17.90 -22.00
N GLY A 40 4.48 -17.93 -22.41
CA GLY A 40 3.52 -18.99 -22.12
C GLY A 40 2.60 -18.70 -20.94
N TYR A 41 2.41 -17.43 -20.61
CA TYR A 41 1.52 -16.95 -19.55
C TYR A 41 0.18 -16.45 -20.12
N SER A 42 -0.87 -16.52 -19.30
CA SER A 42 -2.21 -15.99 -19.65
C SER A 42 -2.26 -14.47 -19.48
N VAL A 43 -3.11 -13.80 -20.26
CA VAL A 43 -3.36 -12.35 -20.10
C VAL A 43 -4.00 -12.01 -18.75
N HIS A 44 -4.67 -13.00 -18.14
CA HIS A 44 -5.32 -12.94 -16.82
C HIS A 44 -4.41 -13.39 -15.67
N GLU A 45 -3.14 -13.68 -15.97
CA GLU A 45 -2.11 -13.97 -14.98
C GLU A 45 -1.19 -12.76 -14.80
N ASN A 46 -0.51 -12.69 -13.66
CA ASN A 46 0.50 -11.67 -13.40
C ASN A 46 1.70 -12.26 -12.63
N GLY A 47 2.86 -11.63 -12.76
CA GLY A 47 4.10 -12.07 -12.13
C GLY A 47 4.21 -11.79 -10.62
N SER A 48 3.24 -11.06 -10.05
CA SER A 48 3.31 -10.51 -8.68
C SER A 48 2.32 -11.13 -7.68
N MET A 49 1.56 -12.15 -8.09
CA MET A 49 0.42 -12.69 -7.31
C MET A 49 -0.60 -11.61 -6.89
N ALA A 50 -0.64 -10.48 -7.59
CA ALA A 50 -1.55 -9.39 -7.31
C ALA A 50 -2.98 -9.87 -7.54
N SER A 51 -3.87 -9.49 -6.63
CA SER A 51 -5.30 -9.82 -6.67
C SER A 51 -6.13 -8.58 -6.41
N THR A 52 -7.32 -8.55 -6.97
CA THR A 52 -8.37 -7.57 -6.71
C THR A 52 -8.85 -7.67 -5.25
N GLU A 53 -9.61 -6.67 -4.79
CA GLU A 53 -10.23 -6.70 -3.45
C GLU A 53 -11.17 -7.91 -3.24
N SER A 54 -11.74 -8.44 -4.32
CA SER A 54 -12.55 -9.67 -4.33
C SER A 54 -11.73 -10.96 -4.32
N GLY A 55 -10.39 -10.88 -4.35
CA GLY A 55 -9.49 -12.04 -4.34
C GLY A 55 -9.29 -12.71 -5.69
N GLU A 56 -9.73 -12.10 -6.79
CA GLU A 56 -9.46 -12.58 -8.15
C GLU A 56 -8.09 -12.06 -8.62
N PRO A 57 -7.24 -12.87 -9.27
CA PRO A 57 -5.97 -12.40 -9.80
C PRO A 57 -6.14 -11.20 -10.73
N CYS A 58 -5.27 -10.21 -10.58
CA CYS A 58 -5.23 -9.09 -11.52
C CYS A 58 -4.67 -9.54 -12.87
N ASP A 59 -5.17 -8.93 -13.95
CA ASP A 59 -4.61 -9.11 -15.28
C ASP A 59 -3.17 -8.59 -15.35
N PHE A 60 -2.38 -9.14 -16.28
CA PHE A 60 -1.02 -8.67 -16.56
C PHE A 60 -0.99 -7.15 -16.79
N LEU A 61 -1.93 -6.65 -17.59
CA LEU A 61 -1.93 -5.26 -18.02
C LEU A 61 -2.16 -4.28 -16.86
N ASP A 62 -2.97 -4.65 -15.88
CA ASP A 62 -3.23 -3.81 -14.70
C ASP A 62 -1.97 -3.67 -13.84
N VAL A 63 -1.28 -4.79 -13.60
CA VAL A 63 0.01 -4.79 -12.89
C VAL A 63 1.06 -4.00 -13.68
N TYR A 64 1.15 -4.22 -14.99
CA TYR A 64 2.10 -3.50 -15.85
C TYR A 64 1.89 -1.98 -15.80
N ARG A 65 0.64 -1.51 -15.87
CA ARG A 65 0.31 -0.09 -15.77
C ARG A 65 0.65 0.50 -14.42
N TYR A 66 0.36 -0.22 -13.34
CA TYR A 66 0.73 0.19 -12.00
C TYR A 66 2.25 0.33 -11.85
N GLU A 67 3.01 -0.66 -12.32
CA GLU A 67 4.47 -0.61 -12.28
C GLU A 67 5.05 0.52 -13.13
N GLU A 68 4.48 0.79 -14.31
CA GLU A 68 4.91 1.91 -15.15
C GLU A 68 4.61 3.27 -14.49
N ALA A 69 3.45 3.43 -13.87
CA ALA A 69 3.13 4.62 -13.09
C ALA A 69 4.14 4.82 -11.94
N LEU A 70 4.44 3.75 -11.22
CA LEU A 70 5.44 3.76 -10.15
C LEU A 70 6.84 4.13 -10.69
N ARG A 71 7.28 3.56 -11.82
CA ARG A 71 8.54 3.94 -12.48
C ARG A 71 8.56 5.41 -12.89
N GLN A 72 7.43 5.95 -13.37
CA GLN A 72 7.33 7.37 -13.75
C GLN A 72 7.40 8.30 -12.54
N ASP A 73 6.80 7.93 -11.42
CA ASP A 73 6.87 8.71 -10.19
C ASP A 73 8.27 8.69 -9.60
N LEU A 74 8.93 7.53 -9.56
CA LEU A 74 10.30 7.40 -9.10
C LEU A 74 11.29 8.25 -9.93
N LYS A 75 11.09 8.36 -11.25
CA LYS A 75 11.95 9.19 -12.13
C LYS A 75 11.95 10.68 -11.75
N LYS A 76 10.91 11.16 -11.08
CA LYS A 76 10.78 12.58 -10.64
C LYS A 76 11.52 12.84 -9.33
N LEU A 77 11.92 11.79 -8.63
CA LEU A 77 12.48 11.84 -7.28
C LEU A 77 13.99 11.64 -7.29
N SER A 78 14.69 12.24 -6.33
CA SER A 78 16.09 11.90 -6.03
C SER A 78 16.20 10.48 -5.46
N THR A 79 17.40 9.89 -5.49
CA THR A 79 17.63 8.54 -4.96
C THR A 79 17.11 8.34 -3.54
N ARG A 80 17.34 9.33 -2.66
CA ARG A 80 16.88 9.29 -1.27
C ARG A 80 15.36 9.36 -1.16
N GLU A 81 14.72 10.20 -1.97
CA GLU A 81 13.26 10.30 -2.02
C GLU A 81 12.62 9.04 -2.60
N GLN A 82 13.27 8.38 -3.57
CA GLN A 82 12.84 7.09 -4.10
C GLN A 82 12.86 6.01 -3.02
N GLU A 83 13.93 5.92 -2.22
CA GLU A 83 14.03 4.98 -1.09
C GLU A 83 12.90 5.22 -0.08
N ASN A 84 12.66 6.47 0.30
CA ASN A 84 11.60 6.87 1.21
C ASN A 84 10.19 6.56 0.67
N TYR A 85 9.95 6.85 -0.62
CA TYR A 85 8.69 6.56 -1.31
C TYR A 85 8.40 5.06 -1.36
N LEU A 86 9.40 4.25 -1.74
CA LEU A 86 9.27 2.80 -1.79
C LEU A 86 9.09 2.18 -0.40
N ALA A 87 9.73 2.73 0.63
CA ALA A 87 9.50 2.30 2.01
C ALA A 87 8.04 2.52 2.44
N ARG A 88 7.47 3.70 2.15
CA ARG A 88 6.04 3.96 2.43
C ARG A 88 5.11 2.97 1.75
N LEU A 89 5.39 2.63 0.48
CA LEU A 89 4.58 1.62 -0.24
C LEU A 89 4.64 0.22 0.38
N ARG A 90 5.73 -0.11 1.10
CA ARG A 90 5.85 -1.36 1.86
C ARG A 90 5.34 -1.26 3.30
N ASN A 91 4.78 -0.11 3.70
CA ASN A 91 4.45 0.22 5.09
C ASN A 91 5.67 0.15 6.03
N GLU A 92 6.83 0.56 5.52
CA GLU A 92 8.07 0.69 6.27
C GLU A 92 8.37 2.17 6.56
N ASP A 93 8.91 2.43 7.75
CA ASP A 93 9.29 3.76 8.18
C ASP A 93 10.80 3.98 8.07
N THR A 94 11.21 4.94 7.23
CA THR A 94 12.59 5.46 7.25
C THR A 94 12.72 6.60 8.26
N ILE A 95 13.96 6.89 8.68
CA ILE A 95 14.23 8.04 9.55
C ILE A 95 13.71 9.35 8.95
N ASP A 96 13.76 9.49 7.63
CA ASP A 96 13.32 10.69 6.94
C ASP A 96 11.79 10.78 6.88
N ASN A 97 11.10 9.68 6.58
CA ASN A 97 9.64 9.62 6.65
C ASN A 97 9.15 10.00 8.05
N LEU A 98 9.74 9.41 9.09
CA LEU A 98 9.40 9.70 10.48
C LEU A 98 9.67 11.18 10.84
N ARG A 99 10.76 11.76 10.33
CA ARG A 99 11.07 13.18 10.54
C ARG A 99 10.06 14.08 9.83
N GLU A 100 9.69 13.77 8.60
CA GLU A 100 8.67 14.51 7.86
C GLU A 100 7.32 14.47 8.58
N ASP A 101 6.86 13.28 8.96
CA ASP A 101 5.60 13.09 9.66
C ASP A 101 5.61 13.77 11.03
N PHE A 102 6.73 13.69 11.76
CA PHE A 102 6.91 14.38 13.02
C PHE A 102 6.84 15.91 12.86
N ASN A 103 7.51 16.46 11.84
CA ASN A 103 7.50 17.90 11.56
C ASN A 103 6.08 18.39 11.21
N GLU A 104 5.36 17.63 10.37
CA GLU A 104 3.98 17.95 9.99
C GLU A 104 3.04 17.91 11.20
N LEU A 105 3.16 16.90 12.06
CA LEU A 105 2.40 16.81 13.30
C LEU A 105 2.71 17.95 14.26
N PHE A 106 3.99 18.30 14.39
CA PHE A 106 4.43 19.41 15.24
C PHE A 106 3.84 20.73 14.75
N PHE A 107 3.96 21.02 13.44
CA PHE A 107 3.39 22.22 12.84
C PHE A 107 1.88 22.32 13.04
N LYS A 108 1.14 21.22 12.82
CA LYS A 108 -0.31 21.18 13.11
C LYS A 108 -0.61 21.46 14.57
N ALA A 109 0.14 20.88 15.49
CA ALA A 109 -0.06 21.08 16.92
C ALA A 109 0.13 22.55 17.32
N GLU A 110 1.14 23.22 16.77
CA GLU A 110 1.37 24.66 17.00
C GLU A 110 0.19 25.51 16.51
N ILE A 111 -0.30 25.25 15.29
CA ILE A 111 -1.44 25.99 14.74
C ILE A 111 -2.71 25.73 15.56
N TYR A 112 -2.96 24.49 15.96
CA TYR A 112 -4.11 24.16 16.80
C TYR A 112 -4.02 24.85 18.15
N GLU A 113 -2.84 24.90 18.78
CA GLU A 113 -2.67 25.62 20.02
C GLU A 113 -2.98 27.12 19.87
N GLN A 114 -2.49 27.76 18.81
CA GLN A 114 -2.79 29.16 18.52
C GLN A 114 -4.29 29.41 18.34
N VAL A 115 -4.96 28.55 17.57
CA VAL A 115 -6.42 28.63 17.39
C VAL A 115 -7.13 28.48 18.73
N LEU A 116 -6.77 27.47 19.53
CA LEU A 116 -7.37 27.25 20.85
C LEU A 116 -7.15 28.44 21.79
N GLN A 117 -6.00 29.10 21.73
CA GLN A 117 -5.73 30.32 22.49
C GLN A 117 -6.64 31.47 22.06
N ILE A 118 -6.76 31.72 20.74
CA ILE A 118 -7.59 32.78 20.18
C ILE A 118 -9.06 32.63 20.61
N TYR A 119 -9.57 31.40 20.64
CA TYR A 119 -10.94 31.10 21.04
C TYR A 119 -11.12 30.84 22.54
N GLY A 120 -10.08 30.98 23.37
CA GLY A 120 -10.15 30.78 24.82
C GLY A 120 -10.39 29.33 25.26
N LEU A 121 -10.14 28.35 24.38
CA LEU A 121 -10.39 26.92 24.60
C LEU A 121 -9.14 26.14 25.05
N LEU A 122 -7.99 26.82 25.19
CA LEU A 122 -6.72 26.15 25.49
C LEU A 122 -6.76 25.33 26.80
N GLU A 123 -7.32 25.89 27.88
CA GLU A 123 -7.37 25.19 29.17
C GLU A 123 -8.32 23.99 29.14
N GLU A 124 -9.46 24.11 28.46
CA GLU A 124 -10.36 22.98 28.27
C GLU A 124 -9.67 21.85 27.48
N ALA A 125 -8.94 22.20 26.41
CA ALA A 125 -8.19 21.23 25.62
C ALA A 125 -7.11 20.54 26.46
N LYS A 126 -6.35 21.26 27.29
CA LYS A 126 -5.35 20.68 28.20
C LYS A 126 -5.97 19.70 29.19
N ILE A 127 -7.12 20.03 29.77
CA ILE A 127 -7.85 19.13 30.69
C ILE A 127 -8.26 17.85 29.94
N LYS A 128 -8.84 17.98 28.74
CA LYS A 128 -9.23 16.82 27.93
C LYS A 128 -8.03 15.94 27.58
N ILE A 129 -6.91 16.53 27.18
CA ILE A 129 -5.67 15.80 26.87
C ILE A 129 -5.16 15.07 28.11
N LYS A 130 -5.16 15.72 29.28
CA LYS A 130 -4.75 15.09 30.55
C LYS A 130 -5.63 13.88 30.87
N ASN A 131 -6.95 14.06 30.86
CA ASN A 131 -7.91 13.00 31.14
C ASN A 131 -7.77 11.83 30.14
N ALA A 132 -7.53 12.13 28.85
CA ALA A 132 -7.30 11.11 27.83
C ALA A 132 -6.02 10.31 28.10
N LYS A 133 -4.93 10.97 28.50
CA LYS A 133 -3.67 10.30 28.87
C LYS A 133 -3.84 9.40 30.09
N GLU A 134 -4.53 9.87 31.11
CA GLU A 134 -4.83 9.08 32.31
C GLU A 134 -5.70 7.87 31.97
N GLY A 135 -6.78 8.06 31.21
CA GLY A 135 -7.64 6.97 30.75
C GLY A 135 -6.92 5.96 29.86
N SER A 136 -5.96 6.39 29.03
CA SER A 136 -5.15 5.49 28.22
C SER A 136 -4.20 4.63 29.07
N ARG A 137 -3.57 5.23 30.09
CA ARG A 137 -2.71 4.50 31.03
C ARG A 137 -3.50 3.46 31.82
N GLU A 138 -4.71 3.81 32.23
CA GLU A 138 -5.57 2.89 32.98
C GLU A 138 -6.02 1.71 32.12
N ARG A 139 -6.44 1.95 30.87
CA ARG A 139 -6.75 0.87 29.92
C ARG A 139 -5.55 -0.05 29.66
N ALA A 140 -4.35 0.51 29.53
CA ALA A 140 -3.14 -0.29 29.35
C ALA A 140 -2.89 -1.21 30.56
N LYS A 141 -3.02 -0.70 31.79
CA LYS A 141 -2.91 -1.54 33.00
C LYS A 141 -3.96 -2.63 33.05
N GLN A 142 -5.22 -2.30 32.75
CA GLN A 142 -6.31 -3.27 32.73
C GLN A 142 -6.05 -4.38 31.70
N PHE A 143 -5.47 -4.03 30.55
CA PHE A 143 -5.07 -5.00 29.53
C PHE A 143 -3.90 -5.87 30.01
N ASP A 144 -2.88 -5.29 30.66
CA ASP A 144 -1.76 -6.04 31.24
C ASP A 144 -2.23 -7.01 32.34
N GLU A 145 -3.14 -6.57 33.21
CA GLU A 145 -3.77 -7.40 34.24
C GLU A 145 -4.61 -8.53 33.63
N TRP A 146 -5.36 -8.24 32.56
CA TRP A 146 -6.13 -9.23 31.83
C TRP A 146 -5.24 -10.28 31.17
N LEU A 147 -4.15 -9.85 30.52
CA LEU A 147 -3.14 -10.75 29.94
C LEU A 147 -2.51 -11.66 31.00
N ALA A 148 -2.17 -11.10 32.17
CA ALA A 148 -1.62 -11.89 33.27
C ALA A 148 -2.61 -12.94 33.82
N ALA A 149 -3.91 -12.62 33.80
CA ALA A 149 -4.96 -13.55 34.20
C ALA A 149 -5.33 -14.59 33.12
N HIS A 150 -4.99 -14.33 31.85
CA HIS A 150 -5.32 -15.19 30.71
C HIS A 150 -4.06 -15.45 29.84
N PRO A 151 -3.06 -16.18 30.36
CA PRO A 151 -1.79 -16.40 29.66
C PRO A 151 -1.94 -17.19 28.36
N ASP A 152 -3.01 -17.99 28.25
CA ASP A 152 -3.31 -18.82 27.08
C ASP A 152 -4.33 -18.16 26.12
N ALA A 153 -4.73 -16.91 26.36
CA ALA A 153 -5.66 -16.23 25.46
C ALA A 153 -4.96 -15.82 24.16
N GLU A 154 -5.49 -16.29 23.03
CA GLU A 154 -5.08 -15.80 21.72
C GLU A 154 -5.54 -14.36 21.54
N LEU A 155 -4.58 -13.45 21.32
CA LEU A 155 -4.90 -12.06 21.00
C LEU A 155 -5.51 -11.99 19.59
N PRO A 156 -6.52 -11.13 19.37
CA PRO A 156 -7.23 -11.03 18.09
C PRO A 156 -6.39 -10.46 16.94
N PHE A 157 -5.11 -10.16 17.17
CA PHE A 157 -4.19 -9.64 16.17
C PHE A 157 -2.84 -10.36 16.33
N ASN A 158 -2.61 -11.34 15.47
CA ASN A 158 -1.28 -11.83 15.11
C ASN A 158 -0.84 -11.12 13.83
#